data_AF-A0A1I2J511-F1
#
_entry.id   AF-A0A1I2J511-F1
#
_cell.length_a   1.000
_cell.length_b   1.000
_cell.length_c   1.000
_cell.angle_alpha   90.00
_cell.angle_beta   90.00
_cell.angle_gamma   90.00
#
_symmetry.space_group_name_H-M   'P 1'
#
loop_
_entity.id
_entity.type
_entity.pdbx_description
1 polymer ?
#
loop_
_entity_poly.entity_id
_entity_poly.type
_entity_poly.pdbx_seq_one_letter_code
_entity_poly.pdbx_strand_id
1 'polypeptide(L)'
;MRSEPAHASEGHAIGTADGRLVADCVKLWQAGEYQLKPLAARYGAVVTEILRAEPGLSALGRDPMLGGPYGPFHAAWQALTDEAIRVLRTTSENLSATADVLILASELYAGADRDNAVAFEAERGRIEDAKNGAGPR
;
A
#
# COMPACT_ATOMS: atom_id res chain seq x y z
N MET A 1 6.70 48.20 3.30
CA MET A 1 5.43 47.46 3.24
C MET A 1 5.47 46.54 2.04
N ARG A 2 5.84 45.27 2.24
CA ARG A 2 5.70 44.21 1.23
C ARG A 2 4.48 43.40 1.63
N SER A 3 3.46 43.39 0.80
CA SER A 3 2.24 42.61 1.01
C SER A 3 2.51 41.15 0.61
N GLU A 4 2.32 40.23 1.55
CA GLU A 4 2.30 38.79 1.29
C GLU A 4 1.07 38.41 0.46
N PRO A 5 1.19 37.53 -0.55
CA PRO A 5 0.03 36.88 -1.14
C PRO A 5 -0.43 35.74 -0.23
N ALA A 6 -1.68 35.85 0.22
CA ALA A 6 -2.40 34.79 0.91
C ALA A 6 -2.38 33.50 0.08
N HIS A 7 -1.85 32.43 0.68
CA HIS A 7 -2.05 31.07 0.18
C HIS A 7 -3.55 30.76 0.23
N ALA A 8 -4.21 30.86 -0.92
CA ALA A 8 -5.52 30.28 -1.14
C ALA A 8 -5.38 28.77 -0.92
N SER A 9 -5.91 28.32 0.21
CA SER A 9 -6.26 26.92 0.44
C SER A 9 -7.11 26.48 -0.74
N GLU A 10 -6.54 25.69 -1.65
CA GLU A 10 -7.28 24.96 -2.66
C GLU A 10 -8.17 23.96 -1.92
N GLY A 11 -9.38 24.42 -1.60
CA GLY A 11 -10.45 23.58 -1.14
C GLY A 11 -10.59 22.43 -2.14
N HIS A 12 -10.24 21.23 -1.68
CA HIS A 12 -10.41 19.98 -2.38
C HIS A 12 -11.91 19.82 -2.64
N ALA A 13 -12.35 20.36 -3.77
CA ALA A 13 -13.74 20.29 -4.20
C ALA A 13 -14.04 18.82 -4.45
N ILE A 14 -14.70 18.19 -3.48
CA ILE A 14 -15.36 16.89 -3.55
C ILE A 14 -16.44 17.03 -4.65
N GLY A 15 -16.02 16.89 -5.90
CA GLY A 15 -16.90 17.03 -7.05
C GLY A 15 -17.76 15.79 -7.19
N THR A 16 -19.05 16.00 -7.39
CA THR A 16 -20.07 15.05 -7.86
C THR A 16 -19.78 13.58 -7.55
N ALA A 17 -20.43 13.11 -6.47
CA ALA A 17 -20.14 11.90 -5.71
C ALA A 17 -19.97 10.60 -6.53
N ASP A 18 -20.77 10.35 -7.56
CA ASP A 18 -20.88 8.99 -8.13
C ASP A 18 -19.65 8.53 -8.96
N GLY A 19 -18.97 9.44 -9.66
CA GLY A 19 -17.86 9.05 -10.57
C GLY A 19 -16.47 9.09 -9.93
N ARG A 20 -16.27 9.96 -8.94
CA ARG A 20 -14.96 10.16 -8.30
C ARG A 20 -14.66 9.09 -7.26
N LEU A 21 -15.67 8.64 -6.51
CA LEU A 21 -15.53 7.55 -5.54
C LEU A 21 -15.14 6.23 -6.22
N VAL A 22 -15.76 5.89 -7.35
CA VAL A 22 -15.39 4.71 -8.14
C VAL A 22 -13.96 4.83 -8.68
N ALA A 23 -13.58 5.99 -9.22
CA ALA A 23 -12.22 6.24 -9.70
C ALA A 23 -11.18 6.11 -8.58
N ASP A 24 -11.51 6.54 -7.37
CA ASP A 24 -10.63 6.43 -6.21
C ASP A 24 -10.53 4.98 -5.69
N CYS A 25 -11.62 4.20 -5.73
CA CYS A 25 -11.58 2.76 -5.45
C CYS A 25 -10.65 2.02 -6.42
N VAL A 26 -10.75 2.31 -7.72
CA VAL A 26 -9.88 1.72 -8.74
C VAL A 26 -8.42 2.09 -8.48
N LYS A 27 -8.11 3.33 -8.13
CA LYS A 27 -6.74 3.76 -7.80
C LYS A 27 -6.20 3.05 -6.56
N LEU A 28 -7.00 2.90 -5.51
CA LEU A 28 -6.59 2.19 -4.28
C LEU A 28 -6.27 0.73 -4.58
N TRP A 29 -7.14 0.06 -5.33
CA TRP A 29 -6.94 -1.32 -5.76
C TRP A 29 -5.68 -1.45 -6.62
N GLN A 30 -5.50 -0.59 -7.63
CA GLN A 30 -4.31 -0.58 -8.49
C GLN A 30 -3.02 -0.31 -7.71
N ALA A 31 -3.04 0.59 -6.73
CA ALA A 31 -1.89 0.87 -5.88
C ALA A 31 -1.50 -0.37 -5.08
N GLY A 32 -2.46 -1.07 -4.46
CA GLY A 32 -2.19 -2.32 -3.75
C GLY A 32 -1.68 -3.42 -4.69
N GLU A 33 -2.44 -3.74 -5.73
CA GLU A 33 -2.21 -4.92 -6.58
C GLU A 33 -1.01 -4.75 -7.52
N TYR A 34 -0.86 -3.59 -8.15
CA TYR A 34 0.15 -3.40 -9.21
C TYR A 34 1.37 -2.59 -8.80
N GLN A 35 1.36 -1.95 -7.63
CA GLN A 35 2.52 -1.18 -7.16
C GLN A 35 3.13 -1.83 -5.91
N LEU A 36 2.36 -1.96 -4.84
CA LEU A 36 2.89 -2.39 -3.54
C LEU A 36 3.23 -3.88 -3.49
N LYS A 37 2.37 -4.79 -3.99
CA LYS A 37 2.68 -6.23 -4.03
C LYS A 37 3.93 -6.55 -4.88
N PRO A 38 4.06 -6.04 -6.12
CA PRO A 38 5.29 -6.27 -6.90
C PRO A 38 6.54 -5.68 -6.24
N LEU A 39 6.41 -4.54 -5.56
CA LEU A 39 7.53 -3.96 -4.82
C LEU A 39 7.93 -4.83 -3.63
N ALA A 40 6.98 -5.33 -2.84
CA ALA A 40 7.25 -6.30 -1.77
C ALA A 40 7.98 -7.54 -2.31
N ALA A 41 7.51 -8.09 -3.43
CA ALA A 41 8.17 -9.23 -4.07
C ALA A 41 9.63 -8.94 -4.47
N ARG A 42 9.94 -7.71 -4.94
CA ARG A 42 11.32 -7.30 -5.23
C ARG A 42 12.20 -7.27 -3.97
N TYR A 43 11.68 -6.79 -2.84
CA TYR A 43 12.42 -6.85 -1.57
C TYR A 43 12.72 -8.30 -1.16
N GLY A 44 11.75 -9.22 -1.32
CA GLY A 44 11.97 -10.65 -1.09
C GLY A 44 13.05 -11.26 -2.01
N ALA A 45 13.10 -10.83 -3.28
CA ALA A 45 14.14 -11.26 -4.21
C ALA A 45 15.54 -10.77 -3.79
N VAL A 46 15.67 -9.51 -3.34
CA VAL A 46 16.95 -8.97 -2.85
C VAL A 46 17.45 -9.74 -1.63
N VAL A 47 16.56 -10.09 -0.68
CA VAL A 47 16.93 -10.94 0.47
C VAL A 47 17.47 -12.29 0.01
N THR A 48 16.87 -12.88 -1.02
CA THR A 48 17.33 -14.15 -1.60
C THR A 48 18.73 -14.03 -2.20
N GLU A 49 19.01 -12.94 -2.91
CA GLU A 49 20.33 -12.70 -3.50
C GLU A 49 21.41 -12.47 -2.44
N ILE A 50 21.09 -11.76 -1.36
CA ILE A 50 22.01 -11.57 -0.21
C ILE A 50 22.36 -12.92 0.42
N LEU A 51 21.37 -13.78 0.67
CA LEU A 51 21.59 -15.12 1.22
C LEU A 51 22.43 -16.01 0.29
N ARG A 52 22.26 -15.86 -1.03
CA ARG A 52 23.06 -16.58 -2.03
C ARG A 52 24.52 -16.10 -2.11
N ALA A 53 24.78 -14.85 -1.76
CA ALA A 53 26.13 -14.30 -1.78
C ALA A 53 26.99 -14.77 -0.60
N GLU A 54 26.39 -15.17 0.52
CA GLU A 54 27.07 -15.55 1.76
C GLU A 54 28.15 -16.65 1.58
N PRO A 55 27.89 -17.76 0.85
CA PRO A 55 28.90 -18.78 0.58
C PRO A 55 30.12 -18.27 -0.22
N GLY A 56 29.91 -17.27 -1.08
CA GLY A 56 30.96 -16.67 -1.92
C GLY A 56 31.96 -15.81 -1.14
N LEU A 57 31.63 -15.47 0.11
CA LEU A 57 32.47 -14.64 0.98
C LEU A 57 33.52 -15.44 1.74
N SER A 58 33.55 -16.76 1.56
CA SER A 58 34.69 -17.60 1.93
C SER A 58 36.02 -17.08 1.34
N ALA A 59 35.98 -16.33 0.24
CA ALA A 59 37.13 -15.62 -0.33
C ALA A 59 37.65 -14.45 0.52
N LEU A 60 36.84 -13.90 1.44
CA LEU A 60 37.28 -12.94 2.47
C LEU A 60 37.95 -13.64 3.66
N GLY A 61 38.11 -14.95 3.59
CA GLY A 61 38.76 -15.77 4.61
C GLY A 61 40.21 -15.34 4.84
N ARG A 62 40.66 -15.52 6.08
CA ARG A 62 42.08 -15.49 6.41
C ARG A 62 42.68 -16.87 6.14
N ASP A 63 43.97 -16.92 5.83
CA ASP A 63 44.71 -18.18 5.77
C ASP A 63 44.43 -18.98 7.06
N PRO A 64 44.13 -20.29 6.99
CA PRO A 64 43.85 -21.12 8.15
C PRO A 64 44.93 -21.04 9.25
N MET A 65 46.20 -20.84 8.89
CA MET A 65 47.31 -20.66 9.84
C MET A 65 47.27 -19.31 10.57
N LEU A 66 46.49 -18.33 10.09
CA LEU A 66 46.40 -16.97 10.61
C LEU A 66 45.07 -16.68 11.34
N GLY A 67 44.24 -17.70 11.60
CA GLY A 67 43.00 -17.54 12.39
C GLY A 67 41.77 -18.33 11.92
N GLY A 68 41.93 -19.28 10.99
CA GLY A 68 40.82 -20.11 10.50
C GLY A 68 39.97 -19.45 9.39
N PRO A 69 38.87 -20.10 8.98
CA PRO A 69 38.11 -19.74 7.76
C PRO A 69 37.37 -18.40 7.88
N TYR A 70 37.21 -17.87 9.09
CA TYR A 70 36.49 -16.63 9.35
C TYR A 70 37.48 -15.53 9.73
N GLY A 71 37.81 -14.67 8.76
CA GLY A 71 38.64 -13.50 9.00
C GLY A 71 37.99 -12.53 9.99
N PRO A 72 38.74 -11.54 10.54
CA PRO A 72 38.23 -10.59 11.54
C PRO A 72 37.03 -9.75 11.06
N PHE A 73 36.83 -9.66 9.74
CA PHE A 73 35.69 -8.97 9.12
C PHE A 73 34.43 -9.83 8.99
N HIS A 74 34.51 -11.15 9.17
CA HIS A 74 33.39 -12.06 8.99
C HIS A 74 32.23 -11.74 9.93
N ALA A 75 32.50 -11.52 11.22
CA ALA A 75 31.47 -11.17 12.20
C ALA A 75 30.78 -9.83 11.89
N ALA A 76 31.56 -8.82 11.46
CA ALA A 76 31.00 -7.52 11.07
C ALA A 76 30.14 -7.63 9.80
N TRP A 77 30.56 -8.45 8.84
CA TRP A 77 29.78 -8.75 7.64
C TRP A 77 28.48 -9.49 7.96
N GLN A 78 28.56 -10.51 8.82
CA GLN A 78 27.39 -11.27 9.24
C GLN A 78 26.36 -10.37 9.94
N ALA A 79 26.81 -9.52 10.87
CA ALA A 79 25.95 -8.55 11.54
C ALA A 79 25.29 -7.55 10.56
N LEU A 80 26.05 -7.03 9.59
CA LEU A 80 25.51 -6.16 8.53
C LEU A 80 24.46 -6.89 7.69
N THR A 81 24.74 -8.14 7.31
CA THR A 81 23.87 -8.97 6.47
C THR A 81 22.57 -9.30 7.18
N ASP A 82 22.65 -9.71 8.45
CA ASP A 82 21.49 -10.02 9.29
C ASP A 82 20.59 -8.80 9.45
N GLU A 83 21.18 -7.63 9.71
CA GLU A 83 20.45 -6.38 9.85
C GLU A 83 19.81 -5.94 8.52
N ALA A 84 20.53 -6.06 7.40
CA ALA A 84 19.99 -5.77 6.07
C ALA A 84 18.81 -6.69 5.74
N ILE A 85 18.95 -8.00 5.97
CA ILE A 85 17.88 -8.98 5.78
C ILE A 85 16.67 -8.63 6.63
N ARG A 86 16.88 -8.28 7.91
CA ARG A 86 15.81 -7.89 8.83
C ARG A 86 15.02 -6.70 8.29
N VAL A 87 15.71 -5.61 7.95
CA VAL A 87 15.08 -4.38 7.43
C VAL A 87 14.33 -4.63 6.13
N LEU A 88 14.93 -5.38 5.19
CA LEU A 88 14.30 -5.69 3.91
C LEU A 88 13.05 -6.57 4.08
N ARG A 89 13.09 -7.57 4.97
CA ARG A 89 11.91 -8.41 5.28
C ARG A 89 10.79 -7.60 5.91
N THR A 90 11.08 -6.84 6.96
CA THR A 90 10.08 -5.99 7.62
C THR A 90 9.47 -4.98 6.63
N THR A 91 10.28 -4.42 5.74
CA THR A 91 9.79 -3.53 4.67
C THR A 91 8.86 -4.27 3.72
N SER A 92 9.25 -5.45 3.25
CA SER A 92 8.43 -6.29 2.37
C SER A 92 7.09 -6.65 3.01
N GLU A 93 7.09 -7.06 4.28
CA GLU A 93 5.89 -7.43 5.03
C GLU A 93 4.94 -6.24 5.19
N ASN A 94 5.47 -5.07 5.56
CA ASN A 94 4.69 -3.84 5.69
C ASN A 94 4.07 -3.41 4.35
N LEU A 95 4.82 -3.53 3.25
CA LEU A 95 4.32 -3.23 1.91
C LEU A 95 3.19 -4.17 1.49
N SER A 96 3.34 -5.47 1.76
CA SER A 96 2.30 -6.47 1.48
C SER A 96 1.05 -6.21 2.32
N ALA A 97 1.20 -5.98 3.63
CA ALA A 97 0.08 -5.70 4.51
C ALA A 97 -0.66 -4.42 4.11
N THR A 98 0.08 -3.37 3.71
CA THR A 98 -0.50 -2.13 3.19
C THR A 98 -1.26 -2.39 1.89
N ALA A 99 -0.70 -3.20 0.99
CA ALA A 99 -1.37 -3.57 -0.25
C ALA A 99 -2.71 -4.27 0.00
N ASP A 100 -2.74 -5.22 0.92
CA ASP A 100 -3.94 -5.96 1.28
C ASP A 100 -5.01 -5.04 1.89
N VAL A 101 -4.60 -4.08 2.75
CA VAL A 101 -5.50 -3.07 3.30
C VAL A 101 -6.09 -2.16 2.21
N LEU A 102 -5.29 -1.71 1.24
CA LEU A 102 -5.78 -0.87 0.15
C LEU A 102 -6.78 -1.60 -0.75
N ILE A 103 -6.51 -2.87 -1.06
CA ILE A 103 -7.42 -3.73 -1.82
C ILE A 103 -8.72 -3.92 -1.03
N LEU A 104 -8.64 -4.30 0.25
CA LEU A 104 -9.83 -4.47 1.09
C LEU A 104 -10.65 -3.18 1.21
N ALA A 105 -9.98 -2.03 1.42
CA ALA A 105 -10.65 -0.73 1.48
C ALA A 105 -11.42 -0.45 0.19
N SER A 106 -10.81 -0.72 -0.98
CA SER A 106 -11.47 -0.52 -2.27
C SER A 106 -12.73 -1.39 -2.44
N GLU A 107 -12.70 -2.64 -1.97
CA GLU A 107 -13.83 -3.55 -2.03
C GLU A 107 -14.96 -3.13 -1.08
N LEU A 108 -14.60 -2.71 0.14
CA LEU A 108 -15.56 -2.22 1.14
C LEU A 108 -16.26 -0.94 0.67
N TYR A 109 -15.51 0.02 0.11
CA TYR A 109 -16.10 1.24 -0.43
C TYR A 109 -17.01 0.97 -1.62
N ALA A 110 -16.60 0.10 -2.55
CA ALA A 110 -17.44 -0.28 -3.69
C ALA A 110 -18.70 -1.07 -3.28
N GLY A 111 -18.65 -1.80 -2.16
CA GLY A 111 -19.82 -2.45 -1.57
C GLY A 111 -20.79 -1.45 -0.96
N ALA A 112 -20.28 -0.57 -0.08
CA ALA A 112 -21.08 0.46 0.57
C ALA A 112 -21.76 1.41 -0.42
N ASP A 113 -21.08 1.75 -1.52
CA ASP A 113 -21.65 2.57 -2.59
C ASP A 113 -22.88 1.91 -3.24
N ARG A 114 -22.79 0.61 -3.54
CA ARG A 114 -23.91 -0.18 -4.08
C ARG A 114 -25.08 -0.23 -3.10
N ASP A 115 -24.82 -0.47 -1.83
CA ASP A 115 -25.87 -0.54 -0.80
C ASP A 115 -26.57 0.81 -0.63
N ASN A 116 -25.81 1.91 -0.66
CA ASN A 116 -26.35 3.26 -0.59
C ASN A 116 -27.20 3.62 -1.82
N ALA A 117 -26.78 3.21 -3.02
CA ALA A 117 -27.55 3.43 -4.24
C ALA A 117 -28.91 2.71 -4.20
N VAL A 118 -28.94 1.47 -3.71
CA VAL A 118 -30.19 0.72 -3.51
C VAL A 118 -31.10 1.40 -2.49
N ALA A 119 -30.56 1.85 -1.36
CA ALA A 119 -31.32 2.55 -0.33
C ALA A 119 -31.91 3.88 -0.85
N PHE A 120 -31.12 4.63 -1.63
CA PHE A 120 -31.56 5.88 -2.25
C PHE A 120 -32.73 5.67 -3.21
N GLU A 121 -32.63 4.67 -4.10
CA GLU A 121 -33.70 4.33 -5.05
C GLU A 121 -34.99 3.89 -4.34
N ALA A 122 -34.87 3.12 -3.25
CA ALA A 122 -36.00 2.73 -2.42
C ALA A 122 -36.68 3.93 -1.73
N GLU A 123 -35.91 4.90 -1.23
CA GLU A 123 -36.45 6.13 -0.64
C GLU A 123 -37.12 7.03 -1.69
N ARG A 124 -36.49 7.17 -2.87
CA ARG A 124 -37.05 7.94 -3.99
C ARG A 124 -38.42 7.41 -4.39
N GLY A 125 -38.55 6.08 -4.57
CA GLY A 125 -39.83 5.43 -4.87
C GLY A 125 -40.89 5.72 -3.79
N ARG A 126 -40.55 5.59 -2.51
CA ARG A 126 -41.48 5.92 -1.40
C ARG A 126 -41.98 7.36 -1.44
N ILE A 127 -41.10 8.32 -1.76
CA ILE A 127 -41.46 9.73 -1.86
C ILE A 127 -42.37 9.99 -3.08
N GLU A 128 -42.09 9.36 -4.21
CA GLU A 128 -42.90 9.48 -5.43
C GLU A 128 -44.30 8.89 -5.24
N ASP A 129 -44.40 7.71 -4.61
CA ASP A 129 -45.68 7.08 -4.26
C ASP A 129 -46.50 7.96 -3.29
N ALA A 130 -45.84 8.57 -2.30
CA ALA A 130 -46.49 9.49 -1.36
C ALA A 130 -47.02 10.75 -2.05
N LYS A 131 -46.31 11.28 -3.06
CA LYS A 131 -46.77 12.42 -3.88
C LYS A 131 -47.95 12.05 -4.76
N ASN A 132 -47.95 10.85 -5.35
CA ASN A 132 -49.01 10.38 -6.24
C ASN A 132 -50.29 9.99 -5.47
N GLY A 133 -50.17 9.51 -4.23
CA GLY A 133 -51.30 9.21 -3.33
C GLY A 133 -51.98 10.44 -2.70
N ALA A 134 -51.35 11.62 -2.77
CA ALA A 134 -51.87 12.88 -2.22
C ALA A 134 -52.60 13.75 -3.27
N GLY A 135 -52.87 13.22 -4.47
CA GLY A 135 -53.64 13.93 -5.51
C GLY A 135 -55.08 14.23 -5.07
N PRO A 136 -55.62 15.44 -5.35
CA PRO A 136 -56.88 15.91 -4.79
C PRO A 136 -58.06 15.07 -5.32
N ARG A 137 -58.85 14.52 -4.39
CA ARG A 137 -60.23 14.07 -4.66
C ARG A 137 -61.19 15.24 -4.56
#